data_AF-A0A9E0TIE2-F1
#
_entry.id   AF-A0A9E0TIE2-F1
#
_cell.length_a   1.000
_cell.length_b   1.000
_cell.length_c   1.000
_cell.angle_alpha   90.00
_cell.angle_beta   90.00
_cell.angle_gamma   90.00
#
_symmetry.space_group_name_H-M   'P 1'
#
loop_
_entity.id
_entity.type
_entity.pdbx_description
1 polymer ?
#
loop_
_entity_poly.entity_id
_entity_poly.type
_entity_poly.pdbx_seq_one_letter_code
_entity_poly.pdbx_strand_id
1 'polypeptide(L)'
;MKKLKFRAIGLVCATLFAGSAMAQQVTLRLHQFLPPQATIPAKAIIPWAQKVEKESGGKIKVQMFHAMQMGGSPAQLFDQAKDGVAFAFSMNKATYDKLPPDLKKVIDNNSGLEAAAMFGRAMDEGDKAGRDIAAKAGNNLVTLDAAETQRWLRTASSVESDWVTEVAKKGIDGKKLASEARALIAKYNR
;
A
#
# COMPACT_ATOMS: atom_id res chain seq x y z
N MET A 1 83.39 19.91 -20.25
CA MET A 1 82.76 19.86 -18.90
C MET A 1 81.24 19.77 -19.06
N LYS A 2 80.67 18.63 -18.67
CA LYS A 2 79.26 18.25 -18.84
C LYS A 2 78.37 19.07 -17.90
N LYS A 3 77.32 19.74 -18.41
CA LYS A 3 76.25 20.32 -17.56
C LYS A 3 75.02 19.41 -17.62
N LEU A 4 74.68 18.88 -16.44
CA LEU A 4 73.66 17.88 -16.17
C LEU A 4 72.26 18.50 -16.21
N LYS A 5 71.34 17.91 -16.99
CA LYS A 5 69.92 18.30 -17.01
C LYS A 5 69.20 17.59 -15.86
N PHE A 6 68.80 18.32 -14.84
CA PHE A 6 67.89 17.82 -13.79
C PHE A 6 66.47 17.69 -14.38
N ARG A 7 65.95 16.46 -14.47
CA ARG A 7 64.52 16.19 -14.63
C ARG A 7 63.94 15.92 -13.25
N ALA A 8 63.12 16.83 -12.74
CA ALA A 8 62.30 16.59 -11.56
C ALA A 8 61.14 15.66 -11.96
N ILE A 9 61.11 14.47 -11.37
CA ILE A 9 59.94 13.58 -11.40
C ILE A 9 59.07 14.00 -10.22
N GLY A 10 57.98 14.73 -10.50
CA GLY A 10 56.95 15.01 -9.51
C GLY A 10 56.12 13.76 -9.27
N LEU A 11 56.23 13.20 -8.06
CA LEU A 11 55.38 12.12 -7.59
C LEU A 11 53.97 12.69 -7.34
N VAL A 12 53.05 12.48 -8.28
CA VAL A 12 51.62 12.73 -8.05
C VAL A 12 51.10 11.57 -7.20
N CYS A 13 50.99 11.80 -5.89
CA CYS A 13 50.19 10.94 -5.01
C CYS A 13 48.71 11.12 -5.38
N ALA A 14 48.19 10.22 -6.21
CA ALA A 14 46.75 10.08 -6.41
C ALA A 14 46.13 9.54 -5.13
N THR A 15 45.62 10.43 -4.28
CA THR A 15 44.69 10.06 -3.21
C THR A 15 43.42 9.51 -3.86
N LEU A 16 43.27 8.18 -3.85
CA LEU A 16 42.01 7.51 -4.11
C LEU A 16 41.02 7.95 -3.03
N PHE A 17 40.23 8.98 -3.30
CA PHE A 17 38.95 9.15 -2.62
C PHE A 17 38.06 8.01 -3.10
N ALA A 18 38.10 6.88 -2.40
CA ALA A 18 37.01 5.92 -2.40
C ALA A 18 35.83 6.60 -1.70
N GLY A 19 35.16 7.51 -2.41
CA GLY A 19 33.88 8.02 -1.99
C GLY A 19 32.95 6.82 -1.90
N SER A 20 32.57 6.44 -0.68
CA SER A 20 31.44 5.57 -0.46
C SER A 20 30.26 6.22 -1.18
N ALA A 21 29.82 5.63 -2.29
CA ALA A 21 28.58 6.01 -2.93
C ALA A 21 27.47 5.74 -1.91
N MET A 22 27.09 6.77 -1.14
CA MET A 22 25.90 6.72 -0.31
C MET A 22 24.74 6.44 -1.25
N ALA A 23 24.21 5.22 -1.19
CA ALA A 23 23.04 4.85 -1.98
C ALA A 23 21.94 5.87 -1.70
N GLN A 24 21.40 6.48 -2.76
CA GLN A 24 20.41 7.52 -2.61
C GLN A 24 19.17 6.98 -1.90
N GLN A 25 18.90 7.53 -0.71
CA GLN A 25 17.73 7.17 0.07
C GLN A 25 16.47 7.73 -0.60
N VAL A 26 15.47 6.88 -0.79
CA VAL A 26 14.18 7.23 -1.37
C VAL A 26 13.15 7.36 -0.25
N THR A 27 12.51 8.52 -0.18
CA THR A 27 11.39 8.75 0.75
C THR A 27 10.06 8.60 0.02
N LEU A 28 9.27 7.61 0.43
CA LEU A 28 7.89 7.39 0.01
C LEU A 28 6.97 8.04 1.03
N ARG A 29 6.09 8.93 0.60
CA ARG A 29 5.08 9.56 1.46
C ARG A 29 3.81 8.73 1.42
N LEU A 30 3.35 8.17 2.52
CA LEU A 30 2.09 7.42 2.60
C LEU A 30 1.04 8.28 3.27
N HIS A 31 -0.07 8.56 2.58
CA HIS A 31 -1.16 9.39 3.12
C HIS A 31 -2.45 8.58 3.27
N GLN A 32 -3.12 8.74 4.41
CA GLN A 32 -4.36 8.04 4.72
C GLN A 32 -5.25 8.80 5.71
N PHE A 33 -6.52 8.40 5.78
CA PHE A 33 -7.56 9.12 6.51
C PHE A 33 -7.75 8.70 7.97
N LEU A 34 -7.25 7.53 8.40
CA LEU A 34 -7.44 7.04 9.76
C LEU A 34 -6.32 7.54 10.70
N PRO A 35 -6.60 7.68 12.00
CA PRO A 35 -5.56 7.92 13.00
C PRO A 35 -4.65 6.69 13.16
N PRO A 36 -3.41 6.85 13.62
CA PRO A 36 -2.44 5.75 13.67
C PRO A 36 -2.83 4.60 14.61
N GLN A 37 -3.72 4.85 15.58
CA GLN A 37 -4.21 3.83 16.52
C GLN A 37 -5.35 2.97 15.95
N ALA A 38 -5.96 3.38 14.84
CA ALA A 38 -7.00 2.57 14.21
C ALA A 38 -6.41 1.22 13.73
N THR A 39 -7.27 0.20 13.63
CA THR A 39 -6.88 -1.19 13.34
C THR A 39 -5.93 -1.31 12.15
N ILE A 40 -6.31 -0.75 10.99
CA ILE A 40 -5.53 -0.91 9.76
C ILE A 40 -4.19 -0.19 9.82
N PRO A 41 -4.13 1.09 10.24
CA PRO A 41 -2.85 1.76 10.46
C PRO A 41 -1.92 0.99 11.41
N ALA A 42 -2.42 0.62 12.59
CA ALA A 42 -1.64 -0.01 13.64
C ALA A 42 -1.17 -1.44 13.28
N LYS A 43 -2.05 -2.24 12.68
CA LYS A 43 -1.81 -3.68 12.45
C LYS A 43 -1.35 -4.04 11.05
N ALA A 44 -1.52 -3.14 10.07
CA ALA A 44 -1.17 -3.45 8.68
C ALA A 44 -0.20 -2.41 8.08
N ILE A 45 -0.57 -1.13 8.05
CA ILE A 45 0.22 -0.10 7.36
C ILE A 45 1.58 0.14 8.04
N ILE A 46 1.59 0.32 9.37
CA ILE A 46 2.84 0.58 10.10
C ILE A 46 3.78 -0.64 10.03
N PRO A 47 3.33 -1.88 10.28
CA PRO A 47 4.17 -3.07 10.10
C PRO A 47 4.68 -3.25 8.67
N TRP A 48 3.84 -2.99 7.67
CA TRP A 48 4.24 -3.02 6.26
C TRP A 48 5.35 -2.01 5.97
N ALA A 49 5.19 -0.77 6.42
CA ALA A 49 6.18 0.29 6.24
C ALA A 49 7.52 -0.10 6.88
N GLN A 50 7.50 -0.58 8.12
CA GLN A 50 8.68 -1.06 8.83
C GLN A 50 9.38 -2.22 8.10
N LYS A 51 8.61 -3.16 7.54
CA LYS A 51 9.13 -4.28 6.75
C LYS A 51 9.83 -3.78 5.49
N VAL A 52 9.21 -2.88 4.74
CA VAL A 52 9.80 -2.24 3.53
C VAL A 52 11.09 -1.47 3.86
N GLU A 53 11.09 -0.69 4.93
CA GLU A 53 12.31 0.04 5.36
C GLU A 53 13.43 -0.93 5.73
N LYS A 54 13.11 -2.02 6.45
CA LYS A 54 14.08 -3.03 6.86
C LYS A 54 14.64 -3.79 5.65
N GLU A 55 13.79 -4.30 4.77
CA GLU A 55 14.19 -5.12 3.62
C GLU A 55 14.93 -4.33 2.54
N SER A 56 14.70 -3.01 2.47
CA SER A 56 15.50 -2.12 1.63
C SER A 56 16.88 -1.77 2.22
N GLY A 57 17.21 -2.27 3.42
CA GLY A 57 18.43 -1.87 4.12
C GLY A 57 18.44 -0.39 4.50
N GLY A 58 17.26 0.20 4.74
CA GLY A 58 17.10 1.62 5.05
C GLY A 58 17.15 2.57 3.85
N LYS A 59 17.30 2.03 2.62
CA LYS A 59 17.28 2.83 1.38
C LYS A 59 15.89 3.36 1.04
N ILE A 60 14.83 2.68 1.48
CA ILE A 60 13.47 3.21 1.43
C ILE A 60 13.11 3.72 2.83
N LYS A 61 12.56 4.93 2.88
CA LYS A 61 11.89 5.49 4.06
C LYS A 61 10.43 5.76 3.75
N VAL A 62 9.54 5.35 4.64
CA VAL A 62 8.10 5.52 4.50
C VAL A 62 7.66 6.60 5.49
N GLN A 63 7.48 7.81 4.99
CA GLN A 63 6.96 8.93 5.77
C GLN A 63 5.43 8.84 5.78
N MET A 64 4.85 8.54 6.95
CA MET A 64 3.42 8.38 7.10
C MET A 64 2.73 9.69 7.50
N PHE A 65 1.63 9.98 6.81
CA PHE A 65 0.71 11.09 7.08
C PHE A 65 -0.66 10.49 7.40
N HIS A 66 -1.07 10.61 8.67
CA HIS A 66 -2.31 10.05 9.19
C HIS A 66 -3.40 11.12 9.26
N ALA A 67 -4.66 10.70 9.47
CA ALA A 67 -5.77 11.61 9.76
C ALA A 67 -5.86 12.81 8.80
N MET A 68 -5.65 12.57 7.49
CA MET A 68 -5.69 13.60 6.45
C MET A 68 -4.68 14.75 6.63
N GLN A 69 -3.51 14.49 7.24
CA GLN A 69 -2.46 15.50 7.51
C GLN A 69 -1.94 16.24 6.28
N MET A 70 -2.04 15.67 5.07
CA MET A 70 -1.66 16.37 3.83
C MET A 70 -2.82 17.16 3.20
N GLY A 71 -3.97 17.24 3.86
CA GLY A 71 -5.17 17.94 3.39
C GLY A 71 -5.99 17.16 2.37
N GLY A 72 -7.11 17.76 1.97
CA GLY A 72 -8.12 17.14 1.09
C GLY A 72 -9.15 16.28 1.82
N SER A 73 -9.99 15.59 1.07
CA SER A 73 -11.01 14.66 1.56
C SER A 73 -10.60 13.19 1.32
N PRO A 74 -11.18 12.22 2.04
CA PRO A 74 -10.89 10.81 1.80
C PRO A 74 -11.10 10.36 0.34
N ALA A 75 -12.09 10.93 -0.35
CA ALA A 75 -12.33 10.64 -1.77
C ALA A 75 -11.18 11.09 -2.68
N GLN A 76 -10.45 12.14 -2.30
CA GLN A 76 -9.32 12.68 -3.06
C GLN A 76 -8.01 11.91 -2.85
N LEU A 77 -7.96 10.94 -1.93
CA LEU A 77 -6.75 10.15 -1.68
C LEU A 77 -6.28 9.39 -2.92
N PHE A 78 -7.21 8.89 -3.73
CA PHE A 78 -6.87 8.22 -4.98
C PHE A 78 -6.21 9.19 -5.96
N ASP A 79 -6.74 10.41 -6.10
CA ASP A 79 -6.16 11.42 -6.99
C ASP A 79 -4.78 11.86 -6.51
N GLN A 80 -4.60 12.06 -5.20
CA GLN A 80 -3.28 12.37 -4.63
C GLN A 80 -2.27 11.23 -4.87
N ALA A 81 -2.71 9.97 -4.81
CA ALA A 81 -1.90 8.81 -5.16
C ALA A 81 -1.59 8.74 -6.65
N LYS A 82 -2.58 9.05 -7.50
CA LYS A 82 -2.43 9.12 -8.95
C LYS A 82 -1.47 10.22 -9.36
N ASP A 83 -1.49 11.36 -8.69
CA ASP A 83 -0.67 12.53 -9.03
C ASP A 83 0.73 12.48 -8.42
N GLY A 84 1.02 11.45 -7.60
CA GLY A 84 2.34 11.26 -6.99
C GLY A 84 2.62 12.19 -5.81
N VAL A 85 1.60 12.88 -5.30
CA VAL A 85 1.68 13.70 -4.09
C VAL A 85 1.92 12.82 -2.86
N ALA A 86 1.25 11.66 -2.82
CA ALA A 86 1.38 10.64 -1.80
C ALA A 86 1.25 9.23 -2.39
N PHE A 87 1.42 8.22 -1.56
CA PHE A 87 1.06 6.82 -1.76
C PHE A 87 -0.19 6.56 -0.92
N ALA A 88 -1.28 6.10 -1.55
CA ALA A 88 -2.36 5.40 -0.84
C ALA A 88 -1.93 3.93 -0.70
N PHE A 89 -2.78 2.95 -0.37
CA PHE A 89 -2.41 1.54 -0.62
C PHE A 89 -2.43 1.20 -2.13
N SER A 90 -1.81 2.08 -2.92
CA SER A 90 -1.68 2.19 -4.36
C SER A 90 -0.59 3.24 -4.64
N MET A 91 0.32 2.93 -5.56
CA MET A 91 1.47 3.77 -5.91
C MET A 91 1.30 4.44 -7.26
N ASN A 92 1.70 5.70 -7.34
CA ASN A 92 1.92 6.35 -8.63
C ASN A 92 2.91 5.53 -9.47
N LYS A 93 2.52 5.17 -10.70
CA LYS A 93 3.34 4.37 -11.59
C LYS A 93 4.66 5.04 -11.97
N ALA A 94 4.67 6.35 -12.24
CA ALA A 94 5.89 7.06 -12.63
C ALA A 94 6.91 7.15 -11.48
N THR A 95 6.43 7.29 -10.24
CA THR A 95 7.27 7.22 -9.03
C THR A 95 7.86 5.83 -8.86
N TYR A 96 7.04 4.78 -9.02
CA TYR A 96 7.52 3.41 -9.02
C TYR A 96 8.58 3.18 -10.10
N ASP A 97 8.34 3.64 -11.33
CA ASP A 97 9.22 3.42 -12.47
C ASP A 97 10.61 4.06 -12.28
N LYS A 98 10.71 5.13 -11.48
CA LYS A 98 11.98 5.80 -11.09
C LYS A 98 12.76 5.07 -10.01
N LEU A 99 12.17 4.10 -9.32
CA LEU A 99 12.88 3.34 -8.30
C LEU A 99 14.01 2.50 -8.94
N PRO A 100 15.19 2.44 -8.29
CA PRO A 100 16.22 1.48 -8.64
C PRO A 100 15.69 0.03 -8.63
N PRO A 101 16.21 -0.88 -9.46
CA PRO A 101 15.70 -2.25 -9.55
C PRO A 101 15.67 -3.03 -8.22
N ASP A 102 16.65 -2.80 -7.35
CA ASP A 102 16.68 -3.41 -6.01
C ASP A 102 15.54 -2.90 -5.13
N LEU A 103 15.19 -1.61 -5.23
CA LEU A 103 14.09 -1.02 -4.48
C LEU A 103 12.71 -1.39 -5.05
N LYS A 104 12.58 -1.50 -6.38
CA LYS A 104 11.37 -2.06 -7.00
C LYS A 104 11.06 -3.45 -6.48
N LYS A 105 12.09 -4.31 -6.43
CA LYS A 105 11.95 -5.67 -5.90
C LYS A 105 11.47 -5.70 -4.45
N VAL A 106 11.94 -4.77 -3.60
CA VAL A 106 11.44 -4.66 -2.22
C VAL A 106 9.95 -4.28 -2.20
N ILE A 107 9.53 -3.32 -3.02
CA ILE A 107 8.10 -2.94 -3.12
C ILE A 107 7.26 -4.11 -3.63
N ASP A 108 7.71 -4.80 -4.68
CA ASP A 108 6.98 -5.93 -5.27
C ASP A 108 6.83 -7.09 -4.28
N ASN A 109 7.90 -7.44 -3.56
CA ASN A 109 7.90 -8.48 -2.52
C ASN A 109 6.99 -8.16 -1.33
N ASN A 110 6.69 -6.87 -1.11
CA ASN A 110 5.81 -6.40 -0.04
C ASN A 110 4.44 -5.99 -0.57
N SER A 111 4.10 -6.35 -1.80
CA SER A 111 2.82 -6.07 -2.44
C SER A 111 2.09 -7.38 -2.80
N GLY A 112 0.97 -7.27 -3.51
CA GLY A 112 0.25 -8.44 -4.02
C GLY A 112 -0.49 -9.24 -2.95
N LEU A 113 -0.68 -10.54 -3.21
CA LEU A 113 -1.63 -11.38 -2.48
C LEU A 113 -1.30 -11.52 -0.98
N GLU A 114 -0.02 -11.60 -0.61
CA GLU A 114 0.38 -11.71 0.80
C GLU A 114 0.06 -10.43 1.57
N ALA A 115 0.37 -9.26 0.98
CA ALA A 115 0.01 -7.97 1.55
C ALA A 115 -1.52 -7.83 1.66
N ALA A 116 -2.26 -8.20 0.62
CA ALA A 116 -3.73 -8.21 0.67
C ALA A 116 -4.26 -9.11 1.80
N ALA A 117 -3.68 -10.30 1.98
CA ALA A 117 -4.07 -11.22 3.05
C ALA A 117 -3.71 -10.67 4.45
N MET A 118 -2.60 -9.94 4.60
CA MET A 118 -2.25 -9.23 5.83
C MET A 118 -3.31 -8.18 6.19
N PHE A 119 -3.77 -7.41 5.21
CA PHE A 119 -4.82 -6.42 5.41
C PHE A 119 -6.17 -7.05 5.75
N GLY A 120 -6.53 -8.15 5.08
CA GLY A 120 -7.72 -8.93 5.41
C GLY A 120 -7.71 -9.41 6.87
N ARG A 121 -6.61 -10.05 7.31
CA ARG A 121 -6.46 -10.48 8.71
C ARG A 121 -6.55 -9.33 9.71
N ALA A 122 -5.94 -8.20 9.40
CA ALA A 122 -6.02 -7.02 10.26
C ALA A 122 -7.48 -6.53 10.41
N MET A 123 -8.26 -6.52 9.33
CA MET A 123 -9.70 -6.21 9.38
C MET A 123 -10.46 -7.24 10.21
N ASP A 124 -10.31 -8.53 9.92
CA ASP A 124 -11.03 -9.61 10.64
C ASP A 124 -10.79 -9.58 12.15
N GLU A 125 -9.54 -9.34 12.56
CA GLU A 125 -9.18 -9.17 13.96
C GLU A 125 -9.76 -7.88 14.55
N GLY A 126 -9.80 -6.81 13.76
CA GLY A 126 -10.41 -5.54 14.13
C GLY A 126 -11.90 -5.67 14.40
N ASP A 127 -12.61 -6.36 13.52
CA ASP A 127 -14.05 -6.58 13.62
C ASP A 127 -14.41 -7.39 14.87
N LYS A 128 -13.62 -8.44 15.16
CA LYS A 128 -13.76 -9.21 16.41
C LYS A 128 -13.59 -8.32 17.64
N ALA A 129 -12.52 -7.53 17.67
CA ALA A 129 -12.25 -6.62 18.79
C ALA A 129 -13.35 -5.55 18.93
N GLY A 130 -13.80 -4.97 17.82
CA GLY A 130 -14.88 -3.97 17.81
C GLY A 130 -16.20 -4.54 18.31
N ARG A 131 -16.56 -5.75 17.86
CA ARG A 131 -17.75 -6.47 18.32
C ARG A 131 -17.68 -6.75 19.83
N ASP A 132 -16.53 -7.18 20.34
CA ASP A 132 -16.35 -7.44 21.77
C ASP A 132 -16.46 -6.17 22.62
N ILE A 133 -15.94 -5.05 22.14
CA ILE A 133 -16.10 -3.74 22.80
C ILE A 133 -17.58 -3.34 22.83
N ALA A 134 -18.29 -3.45 21.70
CA ALA A 134 -19.72 -3.15 21.64
C ALA A 134 -20.54 -4.03 22.59
N ALA A 135 -20.22 -5.33 22.65
CA ALA A 135 -20.86 -6.27 23.58
C ALA A 135 -20.61 -5.87 25.04
N LYS A 136 -19.36 -5.56 25.41
CA LYS A 136 -18.98 -5.13 26.77
C LYS A 136 -19.60 -3.80 27.17
N ALA A 137 -19.84 -2.92 26.21
CA ALA A 137 -20.55 -1.65 26.42
C ALA A 137 -22.07 -1.83 26.60
N GLY A 138 -22.59 -3.05 26.45
CA GLY A 138 -24.03 -3.34 26.57
C GLY A 138 -24.83 -2.95 25.32
N ASN A 139 -24.19 -2.80 24.16
CA ASN A 139 -24.90 -2.47 22.92
C ASN A 139 -25.78 -3.64 22.47
N ASN A 140 -26.94 -3.33 21.90
CA ASN A 140 -27.82 -4.33 21.30
C ASN A 140 -27.24 -4.82 19.96
N LEU A 141 -26.74 -6.06 19.93
CA LEU A 141 -26.18 -6.69 18.73
C LEU A 141 -27.22 -7.61 18.08
N VAL A 142 -27.91 -7.09 17.06
CA VAL A 142 -28.97 -7.83 16.35
C VAL A 142 -28.37 -8.65 15.21
N THR A 143 -28.57 -9.97 15.24
CA THR A 143 -28.30 -10.85 14.10
C THR A 143 -29.59 -11.03 13.31
N LEU A 144 -29.55 -10.75 12.00
CA LEU A 144 -30.73 -10.89 11.14
C LEU A 144 -31.09 -12.36 10.99
N ASP A 145 -32.38 -12.69 11.10
CA ASP A 145 -32.87 -14.03 10.81
C ASP A 145 -32.84 -14.33 9.29
N ALA A 146 -33.21 -15.55 8.93
CA ALA A 146 -33.19 -15.98 7.53
C ALA A 146 -34.20 -15.22 6.66
N ALA A 147 -35.40 -14.92 7.17
CA ALA A 147 -36.43 -14.23 6.41
C ALA A 147 -36.04 -12.77 6.14
N GLU A 148 -35.49 -12.13 7.16
CA GLU A 148 -34.96 -10.77 7.13
C GLU A 148 -33.76 -10.67 6.18
N THR A 149 -32.78 -11.57 6.32
CA THR A 149 -31.63 -11.68 5.42
C THR A 149 -32.08 -11.84 3.97
N GLN A 150 -33.05 -12.73 3.70
CA GLN A 150 -33.59 -12.92 2.35
C GLN A 150 -34.31 -11.69 1.82
N ARG A 151 -34.99 -10.90 2.68
CA ARG A 151 -35.57 -9.62 2.26
C ARG A 151 -34.49 -8.66 1.78
N TRP A 152 -33.41 -8.50 2.54
CA TRP A 152 -32.27 -7.65 2.15
C TRP A 152 -31.61 -8.12 0.86
N LEU A 153 -31.38 -9.43 0.69
CA LEU A 153 -30.81 -9.99 -0.54
C LEU A 153 -31.67 -9.70 -1.76
N ARG A 154 -33.01 -9.81 -1.64
CA ARG A 154 -33.94 -9.43 -2.73
C ARG A 154 -33.89 -7.94 -3.03
N THR A 155 -33.83 -7.08 -2.01
CA THR A 155 -33.73 -5.64 -2.23
C THR A 155 -32.41 -5.25 -2.90
N ALA A 156 -31.31 -5.92 -2.55
CA ALA A 156 -30.00 -5.65 -3.11
C ALA A 156 -29.77 -6.31 -4.49
N SER A 157 -30.66 -7.20 -4.96
CA SER A 157 -30.41 -7.97 -6.18
C SER A 157 -30.30 -7.11 -7.44
N SER A 158 -30.91 -5.93 -7.46
CA SER A 158 -30.80 -5.01 -8.60
C SER A 158 -29.42 -4.35 -8.70
N VAL A 159 -28.70 -4.21 -7.58
CA VAL A 159 -27.41 -3.51 -7.54
C VAL A 159 -26.41 -4.15 -8.50
N GLU A 160 -26.37 -5.49 -8.54
CA GLU A 160 -25.49 -6.20 -9.46
C GLU A 160 -25.94 -6.07 -10.92
N SER A 161 -27.24 -6.17 -11.20
CA SER A 161 -27.74 -6.00 -12.57
C SER A 161 -27.50 -4.59 -13.09
N ASP A 162 -27.64 -3.59 -12.22
CA ASP A 162 -27.40 -2.19 -12.54
C ASP A 162 -25.92 -1.95 -12.82
N TRP A 163 -25.04 -2.49 -11.97
CA TRP A 163 -23.59 -2.42 -12.17
C TRP A 163 -23.15 -3.12 -13.45
N VAL A 164 -23.65 -4.33 -13.73
CA VAL A 164 -23.37 -5.07 -14.98
C VAL A 164 -23.78 -4.23 -16.20
N THR A 165 -24.95 -3.58 -16.14
CA THR A 165 -25.43 -2.71 -17.22
C THR A 165 -24.56 -1.47 -17.38
N GLU A 166 -24.11 -0.88 -16.27
CA GLU A 166 -23.22 0.29 -16.28
C GLU A 166 -21.87 -0.03 -16.94
N VAL A 167 -21.21 -1.11 -16.50
CA VAL A 167 -19.86 -1.44 -16.99
C VAL A 167 -19.89 -1.99 -18.43
N ALA A 168 -21.00 -2.58 -18.86
CA ALA A 168 -21.19 -2.97 -20.26
C ALA A 168 -21.09 -1.78 -21.23
N LYS A 169 -21.55 -0.58 -20.82
CA LYS A 169 -21.39 0.67 -21.61
C LYS A 169 -19.92 1.06 -21.82
N LYS A 170 -19.02 0.54 -20.98
CA LYS A 170 -17.56 0.72 -21.06
C LYS A 170 -16.86 -0.47 -21.75
N GLY A 171 -17.62 -1.40 -22.34
CA GLY A 171 -17.09 -2.60 -23.00
C GLY A 171 -16.59 -3.69 -22.03
N ILE A 172 -16.99 -3.64 -20.77
CA ILE A 172 -16.53 -4.56 -19.72
C ILE A 172 -17.57 -5.66 -19.50
N ASP A 173 -17.13 -6.92 -19.48
CA ASP A 173 -17.99 -8.06 -19.14
C ASP A 173 -18.19 -8.18 -17.62
N GLY A 174 -19.15 -7.40 -17.10
CA GLY A 174 -19.47 -7.39 -15.68
C GLY A 174 -19.94 -8.74 -15.13
N LYS A 175 -20.65 -9.54 -15.93
CA LYS A 175 -21.13 -10.87 -15.49
C LYS A 175 -19.96 -11.80 -15.24
N LYS A 176 -18.99 -11.83 -16.16
CA LYS A 176 -17.76 -12.60 -15.99
C LYS A 176 -16.98 -12.16 -14.75
N LEU A 177 -16.79 -10.84 -14.57
CA LEU A 177 -16.08 -10.31 -13.40
C LEU A 177 -16.77 -10.67 -12.07
N ALA A 178 -18.09 -10.56 -11.99
CA ALA A 178 -18.83 -10.92 -10.78
C ALA A 178 -18.74 -12.43 -10.48
N SER A 179 -18.80 -13.27 -11.50
CA SER A 179 -18.60 -14.72 -11.36
C SER A 179 -17.19 -15.06 -10.87
N GLU A 180 -16.17 -14.46 -11.48
CA GLU A 180 -14.77 -14.65 -11.08
C GLU A 180 -14.51 -14.17 -9.65
N ALA A 181 -15.06 -13.02 -9.26
CA ALA A 181 -14.96 -12.50 -7.90
C ALA A 181 -15.54 -13.51 -6.88
N ARG A 182 -16.73 -14.07 -7.15
CA ARG A 182 -17.33 -15.11 -6.28
C ARG A 182 -16.49 -16.37 -6.20
N ALA A 183 -15.95 -16.83 -7.33
CA ALA A 183 -15.07 -17.99 -7.36
C ALA A 183 -13.80 -17.76 -6.53
N LEU A 184 -13.21 -16.57 -6.62
CA LEU A 184 -12.06 -16.19 -5.80
C LEU A 184 -12.42 -16.10 -4.31
N ILE A 185 -13.56 -15.50 -3.96
CA ILE A 185 -14.06 -15.47 -2.58
C ILE A 185 -14.21 -16.89 -2.06
N ALA A 186 -14.91 -17.78 -2.77
CA ALA A 186 -15.09 -19.17 -2.37
C ALA A 186 -13.75 -19.91 -2.21
N LYS A 187 -12.77 -19.64 -3.07
CA LYS A 187 -11.43 -20.24 -3.02
C LYS A 187 -10.63 -19.81 -1.78
N TYR A 188 -10.78 -18.56 -1.35
CA TYR A 188 -9.98 -17.98 -0.25
C TYR A 188 -10.75 -17.85 1.07
N ASN A 189 -12.05 -18.14 1.09
CA ASN A 189 -12.84 -18.24 2.31
C ASN A 189 -12.32 -19.42 3.14
N ARG A 190 -11.59 -19.11 4.22
CA ARG A 190 -11.01 -20.09 5.14
C ARG A 190 -11.64 -19.96 6.51
#